data_AF-A0A218XPV2-F1
#
_entry.id   AF-A0A218XPV2-F1
#
_cell.length_a   1.000
_cell.length_b   1.000
_cell.length_c   1.000
_cell.angle_alpha   90.00
_cell.angle_beta   90.00
_cell.angle_gamma   90.00
#
_symmetry.space_group_name_H-M   'P 1'
#
loop_
_entity.id
_entity.type
_entity.pdbx_description
1 polymer ?
#
loop_
_entity_poly.entity_id
_entity_poly.type
_entity_poly.pdbx_seq_one_letter_code
_entity_poly.pdbx_strand_id
1 'polypeptide(L)'
;MASSSMSRGSASSSWTPKQNKAFEKALAVYDKDTPDRWHNIAKAVGGKTAEEVQRHYQVLVQDVQTIESGHIPFPNYRTTEAN
;
A
#
# COMPACT_ATOMS: atom_id res chain seq x y z
N MET A 1 -39.55 13.04 -0.90
CA MET A 1 -38.18 13.21 -1.46
C MET A 1 -37.23 13.37 -0.29
N ALA A 2 -36.49 12.33 0.07
CA ALA A 2 -35.44 12.43 1.08
C ALA A 2 -34.19 11.78 0.48
N SER A 3 -33.35 12.61 -0.14
CA SER A 3 -32.02 12.17 -0.56
C SER A 3 -31.15 12.13 0.69
N SER A 4 -30.99 10.92 1.21
CA SER A 4 -29.96 10.62 2.20
C SER A 4 -28.61 10.88 1.56
N SER A 5 -28.06 12.08 1.79
CA SER A 5 -26.65 12.39 1.57
C SER A 5 -25.85 11.53 2.55
N MET A 6 -25.59 10.28 2.15
CA MET A 6 -24.53 9.49 2.76
C MET A 6 -23.23 10.23 2.49
N SER A 7 -22.71 10.81 3.57
CA SER A 7 -21.38 11.37 3.70
C SER A 7 -20.42 10.49 2.91
N ARG A 8 -19.89 11.03 1.82
CA ARG A 8 -18.73 10.48 1.13
C ARG A 8 -17.59 10.53 2.14
N GLY A 9 -17.54 9.54 3.02
CA GLY A 9 -16.41 9.28 3.90
C GLY A 9 -15.18 9.39 3.01
N SER A 10 -14.30 10.31 3.38
CA SER A 10 -13.10 10.71 2.63
C SER A 10 -12.62 9.52 1.82
N ALA A 11 -12.80 9.59 0.50
CA ALA A 11 -12.35 8.55 -0.39
C ALA A 11 -10.84 8.44 -0.17
N SER A 12 -10.42 7.52 0.69
CA SER A 12 -9.03 7.05 0.74
C SER A 12 -8.78 6.64 -0.69
N SER A 13 -8.09 7.51 -1.44
CA SER A 13 -7.96 7.37 -2.88
C SER A 13 -7.37 5.98 -3.11
N SER A 14 -8.20 5.03 -3.56
CA SER A 14 -7.78 3.63 -3.65
C SER A 14 -6.55 3.56 -4.55
N TRP A 15 -5.51 2.87 -4.11
CA TRP A 15 -4.29 2.74 -4.87
C TRP A 15 -4.56 1.85 -6.08
N THR A 16 -4.43 2.41 -7.29
CA THR A 16 -4.51 1.59 -8.50
C THR A 16 -3.26 0.71 -8.63
N PRO A 17 -3.33 -0.45 -9.31
CA PRO A 17 -2.16 -1.29 -9.55
C PRO A 17 -1.01 -0.55 -10.22
N LYS A 18 -1.33 0.38 -11.14
CA LYS A 18 -0.34 1.24 -11.81
C LYS A 18 0.35 2.18 -10.82
N GLN A 19 -0.40 2.82 -9.92
CA GLN A 19 0.16 3.69 -8.89
C GLN A 19 1.00 2.89 -7.89
N ASN A 20 0.54 1.71 -7.46
CA ASN A 20 1.30 0.87 -6.53
C ASN A 20 2.64 0.44 -7.15
N LYS A 21 2.63 0.03 -8.43
CA LYS A 21 3.86 -0.30 -9.16
C LYS A 21 4.81 0.90 -9.30
N ALA A 22 4.27 2.10 -9.52
CA ALA A 22 5.08 3.32 -9.57
C ALA A 22 5.67 3.66 -8.20
N PHE A 23 4.91 3.45 -7.13
CA PHE A 23 5.33 3.64 -5.75
C PHE A 23 6.48 2.70 -5.36
N GLU A 24 6.37 1.40 -5.65
CA GLU A 24 7.44 0.44 -5.39
C GLU A 24 8.73 0.79 -6.13
N LYS A 25 8.63 1.18 -7.41
CA LYS A 25 9.79 1.67 -8.18
C LYS A 25 10.39 2.92 -7.56
N ALA A 26 9.56 3.87 -7.12
CA ALA A 26 10.01 5.09 -6.49
C ALA A 26 10.69 4.82 -5.15
N LEU A 27 10.23 3.85 -4.36
CA LEU A 27 10.90 3.43 -3.12
C LEU A 27 12.31 2.88 -3.35
N ALA A 28 12.55 2.26 -4.52
CA ALA A 28 13.88 1.77 -4.90
C ALA A 28 14.84 2.87 -5.34
N VAL A 29 14.31 4.01 -5.82
CA VAL A 29 15.10 5.19 -6.23
C VAL A 29 15.36 6.13 -5.06
N TYR A 30 14.33 6.37 -4.24
CA TYR A 30 14.39 7.27 -3.09
C TYR A 30 14.50 6.44 -1.81
N ASP A 31 15.74 6.26 -1.35
CA ASP A 31 16.09 5.54 -0.14
C ASP A 31 15.66 6.30 1.15
N LYS A 32 16.04 5.77 2.31
CA LYS A 32 15.64 6.33 3.61
C LYS A 32 16.31 7.68 3.93
N ASP A 33 17.48 7.93 3.35
CA ASP A 33 18.29 9.12 3.62
C ASP A 33 18.00 10.27 2.64
N THR A 34 17.20 9.99 1.61
CA THR A 34 16.72 10.97 0.64
C THR A 34 15.94 12.11 1.34
N PRO A 35 16.38 13.38 1.22
CA PRO A 35 15.61 14.51 1.73
C PRO A 35 14.29 14.64 0.97
N ASP A 36 13.22 15.04 1.66
CA ASP A 36 11.88 15.17 1.08
C ASP A 36 11.37 13.90 0.35
N ARG A 37 11.83 12.73 0.80
CA ARG A 37 11.52 11.42 0.23
C ARG A 37 10.07 11.26 -0.21
N TRP A 38 9.11 11.55 0.69
CA TRP A 38 7.69 11.38 0.42
C TRP A 38 7.15 12.32 -0.65
N HIS A 39 7.65 13.55 -0.71
CA HIS A 39 7.29 14.50 -1.77
C HIS A 39 7.82 14.02 -3.13
N ASN A 40 9.05 13.49 -3.16
CA ASN A 40 9.65 12.97 -4.39
C ASN A 40 8.93 11.72 -4.90
N ILE A 41 8.54 10.82 -4.00
CA ILE A 41 7.74 9.64 -4.34
C ILE A 41 6.33 10.05 -4.81
N ALA A 42 5.67 10.99 -4.13
CA ALA A 42 4.35 11.48 -4.54
C ALA A 42 4.36 12.07 -5.96
N LYS A 43 5.40 12.85 -6.29
CA LYS A 43 5.62 13.36 -7.66
C LYS A 43 5.83 12.23 -8.68
N ALA A 44 6.58 11.19 -8.33
CA ALA A 44 6.84 10.05 -9.21
C ALA A 44 5.60 9.17 -9.45
N VAL A 45 4.77 8.99 -8.42
CA VAL A 45 3.53 8.20 -8.49
C VAL A 45 2.45 8.95 -9.28
N GLY A 46 2.31 10.25 -9.05
CA GLY A 46 1.28 11.10 -9.64
C GLY A 46 -0.10 10.89 -9.03
N GLY A 47 -0.79 11.99 -8.73
CA GLY A 47 -2.16 11.96 -8.20
C GLY A 47 -2.28 11.42 -6.77
N LYS A 48 -1.19 11.45 -5.99
CA LYS A 48 -1.14 11.17 -4.55
C LYS A 48 -0.39 12.28 -3.83
N THR A 49 -0.73 12.53 -2.57
CA THR A 49 0.02 13.47 -1.72
C THR A 49 1.14 12.77 -0.96
N ALA A 50 2.09 13.53 -0.41
CA ALA A 50 3.17 12.98 0.41
C ALA A 50 2.64 12.22 1.64
N GLU A 51 1.56 12.71 2.25
CA GLU A 51 0.91 12.09 3.41
C GLU A 51 0.23 10.76 3.02
N GLU A 52 -0.41 10.70 1.84
CA GLU A 52 -1.00 9.45 1.34
C GLU A 52 0.07 8.40 1.03
N VAL A 53 1.19 8.83 0.46
CA VAL A 53 2.36 7.97 0.20
C VAL A 53 2.95 7.45 1.50
N GLN A 54 3.15 8.32 2.49
CA GLN A 54 3.70 7.94 3.79
C GLN A 54 2.79 6.94 4.52
N ARG A 55 1.46 7.15 4.48
CA ARG A 55 0.48 6.21 5.04
C ARG A 55 0.54 4.86 4.34
N HIS A 56 0.62 4.85 3.01
CA HIS A 56 0.71 3.61 2.23
C HIS A 56 2.00 2.84 2.54
N TYR A 57 3.12 3.54 2.74
CA TYR A 57 4.37 2.94 3.18
C TYR A 57 4.26 2.30 4.56
N GLN A 58 3.59 2.94 5.53
CA GLN A 58 3.40 2.37 6.87
C GLN A 58 2.62 1.06 6.83
N VAL A 59 1.55 1.00 6.02
CA VAL A 59 0.78 -0.23 5.80
C VAL A 59 1.67 -1.33 5.21
N LEU A 60 2.47 -1.01 4.19
CA LEU A 60 3.40 -1.97 3.58
C LEU A 60 4.40 -2.53 4.61
N VAL A 61 4.97 -1.68 5.48
CA VAL A 61 5.89 -2.11 6.53
C VAL A 61 5.18 -3.04 7.53
N GLN A 62 3.95 -2.71 7.92
CA GLN A 62 3.17 -3.55 8.83
C GLN A 62 2.84 -4.91 8.20
N ASP A 63 2.49 -4.95 6.91
CA ASP A 63 2.23 -6.20 6.19
C ASP A 63 3.47 -7.08 6.15
N VAL A 64 4.65 -6.51 5.83
CA VAL A 64 5.93 -7.24 5.84
C VAL A 64 6.24 -7.79 7.23
N GLN A 65 6.09 -6.99 8.29
CA GLN A 65 6.29 -7.43 9.67
C GLN A 65 5.33 -8.57 10.05
N THR A 66 4.08 -8.51 9.59
CA THR A 66 3.07 -9.54 9.85
C THR A 66 3.43 -10.84 9.15
N ILE A 67 3.92 -10.77 7.90
CA ILE A 67 4.44 -11.93 7.15
C ILE A 67 5.65 -12.55 7.88
N GLU A 68 6.63 -11.73 8.24
CA GLU A 68 7.89 -12.17 8.87
C GLU A 68 7.69 -12.75 10.27
N SER A 69 6.72 -12.23 11.02
CA SER A 69 6.36 -12.74 12.36
C SER A 69 5.58 -14.06 12.33
N GLY A 70 5.33 -14.65 11.14
CA GLY A 70 4.62 -15.91 11.00
C GLY A 70 3.13 -15.83 11.35
N HIS A 71 2.56 -14.62 11.40
CA HIS A 71 1.13 -14.40 11.68
C HIS A 71 0.22 -14.70 10.49
N ILE A 72 0.78 -14.95 9.30
CA ILE A 72 0.00 -15.41 8.16
C ILE A 72 -0.06 -16.94 8.17
N PRO A 73 -1.24 -17.54 8.44
CA PRO A 73 -1.39 -18.98 8.33
C PRO A 73 -1.06 -19.39 6.90
N PHE A 74 -0.12 -20.31 6.73
CA PHE A 74 0.15 -20.89 5.42
C PHE A 74 -1.15 -21.47 4.85
N PRO A 75 -1.45 -21.24 3.55
CA PRO A 75 -2.55 -21.92 2.90
C PRO A 75 -2.39 -23.43 3.11
N ASN A 76 -3.48 -24.10 3.47
CA ASN A 76 -3.44 -25.54 3.70
C ASN A 76 -3.36 -26.24 2.33
N TYR A 77 -2.15 -26.31 1.77
CA TYR A 77 -1.85 -27.05 0.55
C TYR A 77 -1.91 -28.54 0.87
N ARG A 78 -3.12 -29.10 1.00
CA ARG A 78 -3.29 -30.56 1.08
C ARG A 78 -2.59 -31.18 -0.13
N THR A 79 -1.40 -31.72 0.08
CA THR A 79 -0.83 -32.75 -0.78
C THR A 79 -1.79 -33.93 -0.67
N THR A 80 -2.60 -34.13 -1.71
CA THR A 80 -3.22 -35.43 -1.94
C THR A 80 -2.10 -36.42 -2.19
N GLU A 81 -1.63 -37.04 -1.10
CA GLU A 81 -0.88 -38.29 -1.14
C GLU A 81 -1.88 -39.35 -1.62
N ALA A 82 -1.93 -39.54 -2.94
CA ALA A 82 -2.65 -40.64 -3.53
C ALA A 82 -1.94 -41.93 -3.11
N ASN A 83 -2.61 -42.72 -2.27
CA ASN A 83 -2.26 -44.11 -2.00
C ASN A 83 -3.20 -45.01 -2.80
#